data_AF-A0A852X4H9-F1
#
_entry.id   AF-A0A852X4H9-F1
#
_cell.length_a   1.000
_cell.length_b   1.000
_cell.length_c   1.000
_cell.angle_alpha   90.00
_cell.angle_beta   90.00
_cell.angle_gamma   90.00
#
_symmetry.space_group_name_H-M   'P 1'
#
loop_
_entity.id
_entity.type
_entity.pdbx_description
1 polymer ?
#
loop_
_entity_poly.entity_id
_entity_poly.type
_entity_poly.pdbx_seq_one_letter_code
_entity_poly.pdbx_strand_id
1 'polypeptide(L)'
;MLVSCRITNSGSRAGAEVVQVYLGGPSASVLQRPPRELGGFAKVHLAPGESTRVSVRLDQRRFAAWRPGHGWWVEAGERTVEVGSSSRDIRLAGTVTVDASPLELDLDLGSSLQEWLDDPELAAGLADLVAAAQTPDRGGGGGDAGEGAGSALLSDPGTIALVGNFPMDRMVAISGGLLDRAALERLVAQRRERHGGSTTPR
;
A
#
# COMPACT_ATOMS: atom_id res chain seq x y z
N MET A 1 13.28 2.12 -16.78
CA MET A 1 14.64 2.11 -16.16
C MET A 1 15.51 1.04 -16.81
N LEU A 2 16.83 1.23 -16.88
CA LEU A 2 17.78 0.22 -17.38
C LEU A 2 18.76 -0.18 -16.27
N VAL A 3 18.79 -1.47 -15.91
CA VAL A 3 19.73 -2.02 -14.93
C VAL A 3 20.84 -2.72 -15.67
N SER A 4 22.11 -2.41 -15.37
CA SER A 4 23.25 -3.00 -16.07
C SER A 4 24.31 -3.52 -15.09
N CYS A 5 24.82 -4.71 -15.36
CA CYS A 5 25.92 -5.32 -14.61
C CYS A 5 26.92 -5.98 -15.56
N ARG A 6 28.13 -6.25 -15.05
CA ARG A 6 29.14 -7.04 -15.76
C ARG A 6 29.06 -8.48 -15.26
N ILE A 7 29.00 -9.42 -16.20
CA ILE A 7 29.06 -10.86 -15.93
C ILE A 7 30.37 -11.41 -16.49
N THR A 8 31.03 -12.25 -15.71
CA THR A 8 32.27 -12.92 -16.08
C THR A 8 32.11 -14.41 -15.89
N ASN A 9 32.42 -15.22 -16.90
CA ASN A 9 32.52 -16.67 -16.74
C ASN A 9 33.89 -17.02 -16.16
N SER A 10 33.94 -17.29 -14.86
CA SER A 10 35.15 -17.71 -14.14
C SER A 10 35.44 -19.21 -14.23
N GLY A 11 34.61 -19.98 -14.94
CA GLY A 11 34.79 -21.41 -15.13
C GLY A 11 35.73 -21.76 -16.29
N SER A 12 36.10 -23.04 -16.38
CA SER A 12 36.94 -23.58 -17.45
C SER A 12 36.17 -24.02 -18.70
N ARG A 13 34.84 -23.88 -18.71
CA ARG A 13 33.96 -24.32 -19.81
C ARG A 13 33.03 -23.19 -20.23
N ALA A 14 32.65 -23.20 -21.51
CA ALA A 14 31.60 -22.32 -22.00
C ALA A 14 30.29 -22.61 -21.25
N GLY A 15 29.55 -21.55 -20.92
CA GLY A 15 28.34 -21.64 -20.11
C GLY A 15 27.35 -20.54 -20.42
N ALA A 16 26.14 -20.68 -19.88
CA ALA A 16 25.10 -19.66 -19.96
C ALA A 16 24.69 -19.22 -18.56
N GLU A 17 24.50 -17.92 -18.37
CA GLU A 17 23.99 -17.33 -17.12
C GLU A 17 22.67 -16.62 -17.39
N VAL A 18 21.72 -16.76 -16.48
CA VAL A 18 20.47 -15.98 -16.48
C VAL A 18 20.55 -14.94 -15.38
N VAL A 19 20.83 -13.70 -15.78
CA VAL A 19 20.82 -12.55 -14.87
C VAL A 19 19.38 -12.18 -14.58
N GLN A 20 19.00 -12.13 -13.31
CA GLN A 20 17.65 -11.79 -12.85
C GLN A 20 17.69 -10.48 -12.08
N VAL A 21 16.73 -9.60 -12.37
CA VAL A 21 16.57 -8.32 -11.68
C VAL A 21 15.26 -8.35 -10.91
N TYR A 22 15.33 -8.06 -9.62
CA TYR A 22 14.22 -8.05 -8.69
C TYR A 22 13.94 -6.62 -8.20
N LEU A 23 12.67 -6.36 -7.88
CA LEU A 23 12.21 -5.12 -7.26
C LEU A 23 11.61 -5.43 -5.89
N GLY A 24 12.02 -4.66 -4.89
CA GLY A 24 11.39 -4.65 -3.57
C GLY A 24 10.12 -3.79 -3.55
N GLY A 25 9.27 -4.00 -2.53
CA GLY A 25 8.27 -3.02 -2.11
C GLY A 25 8.89 -1.65 -1.83
N PRO A 26 8.14 -0.54 -1.94
CA PRO A 26 8.59 0.71 -1.33
C PRO A 26 8.70 0.52 0.18
N SER A 27 9.66 1.21 0.81
CA SER A 27 9.88 1.13 2.27
C SER A 27 8.66 1.53 3.12
N ALA A 28 7.76 2.35 2.56
CA ALA A 28 6.50 2.78 3.18
C ALA A 28 5.28 2.41 2.31
N SER A 29 5.27 1.21 1.72
CA SER A 29 4.10 0.74 0.96
C SER A 29 2.86 0.70 1.85
N VAL A 30 1.76 1.26 1.35
CA VAL A 30 0.42 1.07 1.97
C VAL A 30 -0.22 -0.24 1.52
N LEU A 31 0.35 -0.88 0.49
CA LEU A 31 -0.11 -2.15 -0.05
C LEU A 31 0.76 -3.30 0.48
N GLN A 32 0.11 -4.43 0.80
CA GLN A 32 0.84 -5.68 1.06
C GLN A 32 1.51 -6.14 -0.24
N ARG A 33 2.84 -6.23 -0.21
CA ARG A 33 3.64 -6.65 -1.37
C ARG A 33 4.58 -7.80 -1.02
N PRO A 34 4.90 -8.67 -2.00
CA PRO A 34 5.99 -9.60 -1.84
C PRO A 34 7.29 -8.86 -1.51
N PRO A 35 8.18 -9.44 -0.69
CA PRO A 35 9.46 -8.83 -0.37
C PRO A 35 10.33 -8.61 -1.62
N ARG A 36 10.12 -9.44 -2.66
CA ARG A 36 10.77 -9.34 -3.96
C ARG A 36 9.83 -9.77 -5.08
N GLU A 37 9.83 -9.02 -6.17
CA GLU A 37 9.15 -9.36 -7.42
C GLU A 37 10.15 -9.37 -8.59
N LEU A 38 10.05 -10.35 -9.49
CA LEU A 38 10.94 -10.41 -10.66
C LEU A 38 10.57 -9.29 -11.65
N GLY A 39 11.46 -8.29 -11.78
CA GLY A 39 11.31 -7.18 -12.70
C GLY A 39 11.64 -7.57 -14.14
N GLY A 40 12.66 -8.41 -14.33
CA GLY A 40 13.06 -8.90 -15.64
C GLY A 40 14.30 -9.79 -15.58
N PHE A 41 14.70 -10.34 -16.72
CA PHE A 41 15.88 -11.18 -16.83
C PHE A 41 16.54 -11.08 -18.20
N ALA A 42 17.81 -11.45 -18.28
CA ALA A 42 18.54 -11.59 -19.53
C ALA A 42 19.44 -12.83 -19.47
N LYS A 43 19.46 -13.60 -20.56
CA LYS A 43 20.34 -14.76 -20.70
C LYS A 43 21.55 -14.40 -21.55
N VAL A 44 22.73 -14.79 -21.10
CA VAL A 44 24.00 -14.56 -21.79
C VAL A 44 24.78 -15.86 -21.90
N HIS A 45 25.49 -16.06 -23.02
CA HIS A 45 26.43 -17.15 -23.20
C HIS A 45 27.84 -16.58 -23.19
N LEU A 46 28.75 -17.25 -22.50
CA LEU A 46 30.12 -16.77 -22.29
C LEU A 46 31.12 -17.93 -22.43
N ALA A 47 32.17 -17.69 -23.21
CA ALA A 47 33.35 -18.55 -23.22
C ALA A 47 34.09 -18.49 -21.87
N PRO A 48 34.97 -19.46 -21.55
CA PRO A 48 35.83 -19.39 -20.36
C PRO A 48 36.60 -18.07 -20.30
N GLY A 49 36.54 -17.38 -19.16
CA GLY A 49 37.21 -16.10 -18.93
C GLY A 49 36.54 -14.88 -19.59
N GLU A 50 35.52 -15.08 -20.42
CA GLU A 50 34.84 -13.98 -21.10
C GLU A 50 34.05 -13.12 -20.10
N SER A 51 34.07 -11.81 -20.33
CA SER A 51 33.32 -10.83 -19.55
C SER A 51 32.51 -9.91 -20.44
N THR A 52 31.21 -9.78 -20.18
CA THR A 52 30.33 -8.89 -20.95
C THR A 52 29.41 -8.06 -20.06
N ARG A 53 28.89 -6.97 -20.61
CA ARG A 53 27.88 -6.14 -19.95
C ARG A 53 26.50 -6.66 -20.34
N VAL A 54 25.67 -6.95 -19.34
CA VAL A 54 24.28 -7.36 -19.51
C VAL A 54 23.40 -6.22 -19.03
N SER A 55 22.33 -5.92 -19.77
CA SER A 55 21.37 -4.89 -19.43
C SER A 55 19.94 -5.45 -19.46
N VAL A 56 19.18 -5.18 -18.40
CA VAL A 56 17.77 -5.56 -18.26
C VAL A 56 16.93 -4.29 -18.18
N ARG A 57 15.99 -4.14 -19.11
CA ARG A 57 15.08 -3.00 -19.15
C ARG A 57 13.84 -3.28 -18.31
N LEU A 58 13.60 -2.45 -17.31
CA LEU A 58 12.39 -2.48 -16.51
C LEU A 58 11.40 -1.43 -17.04
N ASP A 59 10.20 -1.89 -17.39
CA ASP A 59 9.09 -1.01 -17.75
C ASP A 59 8.48 -0.33 -16.53
N GLN A 60 7.76 0.77 -16.74
CA GLN A 60 7.09 1.51 -15.67
C GLN A 60 6.04 0.66 -14.94
N ARG A 61 5.42 -0.29 -15.65
CA ARG A 61 4.39 -1.17 -15.11
C ARG A 61 4.94 -2.10 -14.02
N ARG A 62 6.24 -2.41 -14.01
CA ARG A 62 6.89 -3.14 -12.90
C ARG A 62 6.88 -2.39 -11.57
N PHE A 63 6.69 -1.07 -11.60
CA PHE A 63 6.59 -0.24 -10.40
C PHE A 63 5.13 -0.06 -9.95
N ALA A 64 4.16 -0.45 -10.78
CA ALA A 64 2.75 -0.32 -10.46
C ALA A 64 2.26 -1.47 -9.58
N ALA A 65 1.31 -1.16 -8.71
CA ALA A 65 0.52 -2.09 -7.93
C ALA A 65 -0.97 -1.91 -8.28
N TRP A 66 -1.75 -2.98 -8.13
CA TRP A 66 -3.19 -2.91 -8.29
C TRP A 66 -3.82 -2.48 -6.97
N ARG A 67 -4.65 -1.44 -7.02
CA ARG A 67 -5.51 -1.04 -5.91
C ARG A 67 -6.98 -1.29 -6.29
N PRO A 68 -7.72 -2.09 -5.52
CA PRO A 68 -9.16 -2.27 -5.73
C PRO A 68 -9.88 -0.91 -5.81
N GLY A 69 -10.80 -0.76 -6.76
CA GLY A 69 -11.54 0.50 -6.98
C GLY A 69 -10.79 1.60 -7.75
N HIS A 70 -9.45 1.59 -7.76
CA HIS A 70 -8.63 2.67 -8.36
C HIS A 70 -7.74 2.21 -9.52
N GLY A 71 -7.54 0.91 -9.67
CA GLY A 71 -6.80 0.33 -10.78
C GLY A 71 -5.29 0.25 -10.55
N TRP A 72 -4.51 0.29 -11.63
CA TRP A 72 -3.05 0.26 -11.56
C TRP A 72 -2.50 1.63 -11.17
N TRP A 73 -1.70 1.69 -10.11
CA TRP A 73 -1.06 2.91 -9.64
C TRP A 73 0.39 2.64 -9.23
N VAL A 74 1.25 3.65 -9.33
CA VAL A 74 2.67 3.56 -8.95
C VAL A 74 2.86 4.27 -7.61
N GLU A 75 3.24 3.52 -6.58
CA GLU A 75 3.64 4.10 -5.30
C GLU A 75 4.95 4.88 -5.47
N ALA A 76 4.91 6.17 -5.12
CA ALA A 76 6.10 6.99 -5.01
C ALA A 76 6.98 6.52 -3.84
N GLY A 77 8.28 6.79 -3.92
CA GLY A 77 9.22 6.53 -2.84
C GLY A 77 10.40 5.65 -3.24
N GLU A 78 11.22 5.32 -2.25
CA GLU A 78 12.43 4.52 -2.47
C GLU A 78 12.09 3.04 -2.65
N ARG A 79 12.68 2.41 -3.67
CA ARG A 79 12.56 0.99 -3.92
C ARG A 79 13.92 0.33 -4.06
N THR A 80 14.05 -0.85 -3.48
CA THR A 80 15.22 -1.69 -3.68
C THR A 80 15.20 -2.34 -5.07
N VAL A 81 16.34 -2.34 -5.74
CA VAL A 81 16.63 -3.05 -6.98
C VAL A 81 17.74 -4.04 -6.70
N GLU A 82 17.47 -5.33 -6.92
CA GLU A 82 18.41 -6.41 -6.65
C GLU A 82 18.75 -7.16 -7.94
N VAL A 83 19.99 -7.65 -8.06
CA VAL A 83 20.45 -8.46 -9.19
C VAL A 83 21.04 -9.76 -8.65
N GLY A 84 20.60 -10.88 -9.21
CA GLY A 84 21.00 -12.21 -8.75
C GLY A 84 20.95 -13.28 -9.84
N SER A 85 21.43 -14.47 -9.50
CA SER A 85 21.29 -15.69 -10.33
C SER A 85 19.99 -16.44 -10.01
N SER A 86 19.42 -16.18 -8.83
CA SER A 86 18.13 -16.68 -8.37
C SER A 86 17.56 -15.72 -7.32
N SER A 87 16.28 -15.86 -6.96
CA SER A 87 15.66 -15.07 -5.90
C SER A 87 16.27 -15.30 -4.50
N ARG A 88 17.14 -16.31 -4.36
CA ARG A 88 17.88 -16.66 -3.14
C ARG A 88 19.38 -16.38 -3.23
N ASP A 89 19.90 -16.05 -4.42
CA ASP A 89 21.32 -15.75 -4.67
C ASP A 89 21.41 -14.35 -5.31
N ILE A 90 21.28 -13.34 -4.45
CA ILE A 90 21.37 -11.92 -4.78
C ILE A 90 22.82 -11.49 -4.58
N ARG A 91 23.40 -10.81 -5.58
CA ARG A 91 24.82 -10.43 -5.60
C ARG A 91 25.04 -8.93 -5.67
N LEU A 92 24.06 -8.17 -6.16
CA LEU A 92 24.08 -6.71 -6.16
C LEU A 92 22.73 -6.20 -5.66
N ALA A 93 22.76 -5.10 -4.92
CA ALA A 93 21.57 -4.38 -4.50
C ALA A 93 21.84 -2.86 -4.57
N GLY A 94 20.80 -2.10 -4.84
CA GLY A 94 20.80 -0.64 -4.80
C GLY A 94 19.39 -0.12 -4.62
N THR A 95 19.24 1.19 -4.49
CA THR A 95 17.93 1.82 -4.37
C THR A 95 17.67 2.78 -5.53
N VAL A 96 16.40 2.97 -5.85
CA VAL A 96 15.93 3.97 -6.81
C VAL A 96 14.73 4.69 -6.22
N THR A 97 14.71 6.01 -6.34
CA THR A 97 13.53 6.82 -6.01
C THR A 97 12.58 6.80 -7.20
N VAL A 98 11.35 6.39 -6.94
CA VAL A 98 10.26 6.46 -7.91
C VAL A 98 9.46 7.71 -7.63
N ASP A 99 9.52 8.66 -8.57
CA ASP A 99 8.64 9.82 -8.57
C ASP A 99 7.30 9.42 -9.21
N ALA A 100 6.24 9.48 -8.43
CA ALA A 100 4.88 9.26 -8.91
C ALA A 100 3.93 10.25 -8.22
N SER A 101 2.85 10.59 -8.90
CA SER A 101 1.80 11.40 -8.29
C SER A 101 1.28 10.68 -7.05
N PRO A 102 1.19 11.37 -5.90
CA PRO A 102 0.51 10.84 -4.72
C PRO A 102 -0.86 10.33 -5.13
N LEU A 103 -1.26 9.16 -4.62
CA LEU A 103 -2.62 8.72 -4.86
C LEU A 103 -3.54 9.65 -4.09
N GLU A 104 -4.27 10.51 -4.81
CA GLU A 104 -5.42 11.19 -4.23
C GLU A 104 -6.50 10.14 -4.02
N LEU A 105 -6.48 9.59 -2.82
CA LEU A 105 -7.52 8.68 -2.34
C LEU A 105 -8.80 9.49 -2.22
N ASP A 106 -9.70 9.35 -3.19
CA ASP A 106 -11.09 9.80 -3.07
C ASP A 106 -11.82 8.91 -2.06
N LEU A 107 -11.42 9.00 -0.78
CA LEU A 107 -12.06 8.28 0.30
C LEU A 107 -13.49 8.78 0.46
N ASP A 108 -14.40 7.84 0.64
CA ASP A 108 -15.82 8.05 0.84
C ASP A 108 -16.39 6.96 1.76
N LEU A 109 -17.72 6.90 1.91
CA LEU A 109 -18.35 5.86 2.74
C LEU A 109 -18.35 4.47 2.09
N GLY A 110 -18.09 4.36 0.78
CA GLY A 110 -17.88 3.08 0.11
C GLY A 110 -16.48 2.51 0.37
N SER A 111 -15.55 3.36 0.82
CA SER A 111 -14.20 2.97 1.22
C SER A 111 -14.22 2.12 2.49
N SER A 112 -13.26 1.22 2.62
CA SER A 112 -13.14 0.30 3.74
C SER A 112 -12.68 1.01 5.02
N LEU A 113 -12.98 0.42 6.18
CA LEU A 113 -12.48 0.91 7.47
C LEU A 113 -10.95 0.98 7.50
N GLN A 114 -10.25 0.00 6.91
CA GLN A 114 -8.78 0.01 6.85
C GLN A 114 -8.25 1.22 6.09
N GLU A 115 -8.86 1.56 4.94
CA GLU A 115 -8.46 2.73 4.14
C GLU A 115 -8.70 4.05 4.89
N TRP A 116 -9.72 4.10 5.75
CA TRP A 116 -9.95 5.23 6.65
C TRP A 116 -8.93 5.31 7.79
N LEU A 117 -8.50 4.17 8.34
CA LEU A 117 -7.50 4.10 9.42
C LEU A 117 -6.07 4.37 8.92
N ASP A 118 -5.77 4.03 7.67
CA ASP A 118 -4.48 4.31 7.03
C ASP A 118 -4.30 5.80 6.68
N ASP A 119 -5.39 6.58 6.61
CA ASP A 119 -5.37 8.03 6.43
C ASP A 119 -5.32 8.75 7.80
N PRO A 120 -4.24 9.48 8.14
CA PRO A 120 -4.07 10.07 9.47
C PRO A 120 -5.18 11.04 9.88
N GLU A 121 -5.79 11.76 8.92
CA GLU A 121 -6.85 12.73 9.23
C GLU A 121 -8.18 12.04 9.49
N LEU A 122 -8.53 11.03 8.69
CA LEU A 122 -9.75 10.25 8.92
C LEU A 122 -9.63 9.36 10.14
N ALA A 123 -8.46 8.77 10.41
CA ALA A 123 -8.19 7.99 11.60
C ALA A 123 -8.37 8.84 12.88
N ALA A 124 -7.82 10.05 12.89
CA ALA A 124 -7.99 10.99 14.01
C ALA A 124 -9.46 11.40 14.18
N GLY A 125 -10.14 11.76 13.08
CA GLY A 125 -11.56 12.14 13.12
C GLY A 125 -12.47 10.99 13.57
N LEU A 126 -12.18 9.76 13.16
CA LEU A 126 -12.91 8.57 13.60
C LEU A 126 -12.71 8.31 15.10
N ALA A 127 -11.47 8.45 15.59
CA ALA A 127 -11.17 8.33 17.01
C ALA A 127 -11.91 9.38 17.85
N ASP A 128 -11.97 10.63 17.38
CA ASP A 128 -12.72 11.70 18.05
C ASP A 128 -14.22 11.41 18.10
N LEU A 129 -14.80 10.87 17.03
CA LEU A 129 -16.21 10.47 17.00
C LEU A 129 -16.50 9.33 17.98
N VAL A 130 -15.65 8.30 18.01
CA VAL A 130 -15.77 7.18 18.93
C VAL A 130 -15.62 7.65 20.38
N ALA A 131 -14.66 8.52 20.68
CA ALA A 131 -14.46 9.10 22.00
C ALA A 131 -15.65 9.98 22.44
N ALA A 132 -16.17 10.82 21.54
CA ALA A 132 -17.34 11.66 21.82
C ALA A 132 -18.59 10.84 22.13
N ALA A 133 -18.79 9.72 21.43
CA ALA A 133 -19.92 8.82 21.67
C ALA A 133 -19.82 8.02 22.98
N GLN A 134 -18.61 7.90 23.58
CA GLN A 134 -18.38 7.27 24.88
C GLN A 134 -18.52 8.22 26.08
N THR A 135 -18.78 9.52 25.85
CA THR A 135 -18.91 10.46 26.98
C THR A 135 -20.23 10.24 27.74
N PRO A 136 -20.23 10.21 29.09
CA PRO A 136 -21.33 9.59 29.86
C PRO A 136 -22.59 10.46 30.03
N ASP A 137 -22.69 11.62 29.40
CA ASP A 137 -23.70 12.64 29.75
C ASP A 137 -24.94 12.63 28.85
N ARG A 138 -25.52 11.44 28.62
CA ARG A 138 -26.92 11.33 28.21
C ARG A 138 -27.67 10.54 29.27
N GLY A 139 -28.17 11.27 30.27
CA GLY A 139 -29.09 10.74 31.27
C GLY A 139 -30.36 10.15 30.64
N GLY A 140 -30.69 8.93 31.03
CA GLY A 140 -31.96 8.27 30.71
C GLY A 140 -31.83 6.76 30.71
N GLY A 141 -32.34 6.11 31.76
CA GLY A 141 -32.07 4.70 32.05
C GLY A 141 -32.74 3.65 31.15
N GLY A 142 -32.26 2.42 31.33
CA GLY A 142 -32.92 1.18 30.92
C GLY A 142 -32.49 0.65 29.55
N GLY A 143 -31.56 -0.32 29.51
CA GLY A 143 -31.26 -1.06 28.29
C GLY A 143 -30.03 -1.96 28.40
N ASP A 144 -30.28 -3.26 28.48
CA ASP A 144 -29.33 -4.37 28.38
C ASP A 144 -28.66 -4.46 26.99
N ALA A 145 -27.41 -4.93 26.95
CA ALA A 145 -26.64 -5.42 25.81
C ALA A 145 -26.54 -4.53 24.54
N GLY A 146 -25.56 -3.61 24.49
CA GLY A 146 -25.17 -3.00 23.21
C GLY A 146 -24.05 -1.97 23.23
N GLU A 147 -23.84 -1.27 24.34
CA GLU A 147 -23.02 -0.04 24.38
C GLU A 147 -21.49 -0.24 24.23
N GLY A 148 -20.98 -1.46 24.36
CA GLY A 148 -19.54 -1.76 24.21
C GLY A 148 -19.14 -2.42 22.88
N ALA A 149 -20.09 -3.03 22.16
CA ALA A 149 -19.78 -3.86 20.99
C ALA A 149 -19.33 -3.02 19.79
N GLY A 150 -20.00 -1.88 19.54
CA GLY A 150 -19.65 -0.93 18.48
C GLY A 150 -18.28 -0.28 18.66
N SER A 151 -17.86 -0.05 19.92
CA SER A 151 -16.54 0.52 20.20
C SER A 151 -15.44 -0.52 20.08
N ALA A 152 -15.67 -1.75 20.56
CA ALA A 152 -14.74 -2.85 20.37
C ALA A 152 -14.48 -3.12 18.88
N LEU A 153 -15.52 -2.97 18.04
CA LEU A 153 -15.44 -3.06 16.57
C LEU A 153 -14.39 -2.14 15.93
N LEU A 154 -14.07 -0.99 16.54
CA LEU A 154 -13.20 0.05 15.97
C LEU A 154 -11.91 0.27 16.75
N SER A 155 -11.74 -0.38 17.90
CA SER A 155 -10.59 -0.17 18.79
C SER A 155 -9.81 -1.44 19.11
N ASP A 156 -10.44 -2.62 19.01
CA ASP A 156 -9.75 -3.89 19.22
C ASP A 156 -9.04 -4.36 17.93
N PRO A 157 -7.71 -4.61 17.95
CA PRO A 157 -6.97 -5.03 16.76
C PRO A 157 -7.48 -6.34 16.13
N GLY A 158 -7.95 -7.29 16.94
CA GLY A 158 -8.50 -8.56 16.46
C GLY A 158 -9.82 -8.36 15.71
N THR A 159 -10.65 -7.45 16.19
CA THR A 159 -11.92 -7.12 15.57
C THR A 159 -11.73 -6.26 14.31
N ILE A 160 -10.81 -5.29 14.32
CA ILE A 160 -10.42 -4.51 13.13
C ILE A 160 -9.90 -5.44 12.03
N ALA A 161 -9.13 -6.47 12.34
CA ALA A 161 -8.67 -7.44 11.32
C ALA A 161 -9.84 -8.21 10.66
N LEU A 162 -10.97 -8.37 11.35
CA LEU A 162 -12.16 -9.04 10.84
C LEU A 162 -13.03 -8.10 9.98
N VAL A 163 -13.22 -6.86 10.41
CA VAL A 163 -14.15 -5.89 9.76
C VAL A 163 -13.44 -4.82 8.93
N GLY A 164 -12.10 -4.80 8.90
CA GLY A 164 -11.31 -3.76 8.25
C GLY A 164 -11.59 -3.61 6.75
N ASN A 165 -11.97 -4.70 6.08
CA ASN A 165 -12.33 -4.68 4.65
C ASN A 165 -13.81 -4.33 4.41
N PHE A 166 -14.58 -4.03 5.45
CA PHE A 166 -15.98 -3.64 5.30
C PHE A 166 -16.05 -2.16 4.93
N PRO A 167 -16.88 -1.81 3.94
CA PRO A 167 -17.19 -0.41 3.62
C PRO A 167 -17.72 0.36 4.84
N MET A 168 -17.40 1.65 4.94
CA MET A 168 -17.84 2.50 6.06
C MET A 168 -19.36 2.65 6.14
N ASP A 169 -20.10 2.53 5.04
CA ASP A 169 -21.56 2.48 5.04
C ASP A 169 -22.10 1.24 5.79
N ARG A 170 -21.40 0.10 5.71
CA ARG A 170 -21.66 -1.10 6.50
C ARG A 170 -21.27 -0.89 7.95
N MET A 171 -20.17 -0.18 8.21
CA MET A 171 -19.76 0.16 9.58
C MET A 171 -20.84 0.99 10.29
N VAL A 172 -21.45 1.98 9.61
CA VAL A 172 -22.59 2.72 10.17
C VAL A 172 -23.72 1.78 10.59
N ALA A 173 -24.09 0.83 9.74
CA ALA A 173 -25.19 -0.11 10.00
C ALA A 173 -24.92 -1.06 11.20
N ILE A 174 -23.68 -1.53 11.37
CA ILE A 174 -23.31 -2.50 12.42
C ILE A 174 -22.82 -1.83 13.72
N SER A 175 -22.52 -0.53 13.68
CA SER A 175 -22.03 0.22 14.85
C SER A 175 -23.07 0.46 15.94
N GLY A 176 -24.33 0.13 15.70
CA GLY A 176 -25.41 0.31 16.67
C GLY A 176 -25.71 1.76 17.02
N GLY A 177 -25.38 2.71 16.12
CA GLY A 177 -25.55 4.15 16.33
C GLY A 177 -24.32 4.87 16.87
N LEU A 178 -23.21 4.16 17.11
CA LEU A 178 -21.94 4.77 17.49
C LEU A 178 -21.37 5.66 16.37
N LEU A 179 -21.54 5.24 15.11
CA LEU A 179 -21.12 6.02 13.94
C LEU A 179 -22.33 6.70 13.29
N ASP A 180 -22.27 8.03 13.23
CA ASP A 180 -23.24 8.84 12.49
C ASP A 180 -22.77 9.07 11.05
N ARG A 181 -23.63 8.72 10.07
CA ARG A 181 -23.34 8.93 8.65
C ARG A 181 -23.03 10.39 8.35
N ALA A 182 -23.79 11.33 8.90
CA ALA A 182 -23.58 12.75 8.61
C ALA A 182 -22.24 13.24 9.18
N ALA A 183 -21.80 12.70 10.33
CA ALA A 183 -20.48 12.97 10.88
C ALA A 183 -19.34 12.44 9.99
N LEU A 184 -19.47 11.21 9.49
CA LEU A 184 -18.49 10.64 8.56
C LEU A 184 -18.42 11.41 7.24
N GLU A 185 -19.56 11.81 6.68
CA GLU A 185 -19.63 12.65 5.47
C GLU A 185 -18.94 14.00 5.67
N ARG A 186 -19.08 14.61 6.87
CA ARG A 186 -18.36 15.85 7.22
C ARG A 186 -16.84 15.64 7.28
N LEU A 187 -16.36 14.53 7.84
CA LEU A 187 -14.92 14.23 7.89
C LEU A 187 -14.33 14.10 6.48
N VAL A 188 -15.03 13.38 5.59
CA VAL A 188 -14.63 13.24 4.18
C VAL A 188 -14.61 14.60 3.49
N ALA A 189 -15.64 15.43 3.66
CA ALA A 189 -15.71 16.76 3.06
C ALA A 189 -14.57 17.67 3.54
N GLN A 190 -14.31 17.71 4.85
CA GLN A 190 -13.22 18.51 5.44
C GLN A 190 -11.85 18.08 4.90
N ARG A 191 -11.60 16.78 4.79
CA ARG A 191 -10.38 16.24 4.19
C ARG A 191 -10.27 16.67 2.71
N ARG A 192 -11.35 16.54 1.93
CA ARG A 192 -11.37 16.96 0.52
C ARG A 192 -11.13 18.44 0.35
N GLU A 193 -11.59 19.29 1.26
CA GLU A 193 -11.32 20.74 1.21
C GLU A 193 -9.85 21.07 1.50
N ARG A 194 -9.21 20.33 2.42
CA ARG A 194 -7.80 20.50 2.77
C ARG A 194 -6.84 20.01 1.69
N HIS A 195 -7.16 18.88 1.04
CA HIS A 195 -6.33 18.28 -0.02
C HIS A 195 -6.73 18.72 -1.43
N GLY A 196 -7.99 19.10 -1.65
CA GLY A 196 -8.60 19.45 -2.93
C GLY A 196 -8.59 20.95 -3.27
N GLY A 197 -7.70 21.74 -2.64
CA GLY A 197 -7.45 23.14 -2.97
C GLY A 197 -6.90 23.41 -4.39
N SER A 198 -6.86 22.41 -5.27
CA SER A 198 -6.54 22.58 -6.70
C SER A 198 -7.58 21.89 -7.60
N THR A 199 -8.86 22.24 -7.44
CA THR A 199 -9.81 22.12 -8.56
C THR A 199 -9.61 23.30 -9.51
N THR A 200 -8.65 23.20 -10.43
CA THR A 200 -8.73 23.95 -11.68
C THR A 200 -9.41 23.06 -12.72
N PRO A 201 -10.60 23.41 -13.22
CA PRO A 201 -11.16 22.70 -14.36
C PRO A 201 -10.43 23.17 -15.63
N ARG A 202 -9.87 22.24 -16.41
CA ARG A 202 -9.76 22.34 -17.87
C ARG A 202 -9.32 21.02 -18.50
#